data_AF-Q5L5G8-F1
#
_entry.id   AF-Q5L5G8-F1
#
_cell.length_a   1.000
_cell.length_b   1.000
_cell.length_c   1.000
_cell.angle_alpha   90.00
_cell.angle_beta   90.00
_cell.angle_gamma   90.00
#
_symmetry.space_group_name_H-M   'P 1'
#
loop_
_entity.id
_entity.type
_entity.pdbx_description
1 polymer ?
#
loop_
_entity_poly.entity_id
_entity_poly.type
_entity_poly.pdbx_seq_one_letter_code
_entity_poly.pdbx_strand_id
1 'polypeptide(L)'
;MTDEERETLASQLDSLFQVLVEESQDLYHDLVLICKNENIELENSQQAVELIKELPSGKRILQACSDIFSSLRVPADDLNREDLSFDSLLQKLDQIAHVWHAYRHSKDIEYAYKDLEMREKELEFKKDLFSWQKEKADRELAWKRERYAREIVTHKR
;
A
#
# COMPACT_ATOMS: atom_id res chain seq x y z
N MET A 1 -15.12 4.41 18.43
CA MET A 1 -14.28 4.86 17.32
C MET A 1 -15.17 4.91 16.10
N THR A 2 -15.49 6.11 15.62
CA THR A 2 -16.25 6.34 14.39
C THR A 2 -15.36 6.01 13.18
N ASP A 3 -15.95 5.85 12.00
CA ASP A 3 -15.17 5.57 10.78
C ASP A 3 -14.27 6.76 10.38
N GLU A 4 -14.68 8.00 10.66
CA GLU A 4 -13.84 9.19 10.49
C GLU A 4 -12.64 9.20 11.46
N GLU A 5 -12.82 8.79 12.70
CA GLU A 5 -11.73 8.65 13.68
C GLU A 5 -10.72 7.56 13.25
N ARG A 6 -11.20 6.50 12.61
CA ARG A 6 -10.36 5.42 12.05
C ARG A 6 -9.53 5.90 10.86
N GLU A 7 -10.15 6.64 9.95
CA GLU A 7 -9.48 7.15 8.75
C GLU A 7 -8.43 8.22 9.09
N THR A 8 -8.74 9.06 10.09
CA THR A 8 -7.80 10.04 10.64
C THR A 8 -6.60 9.36 11.31
N LEU A 9 -6.86 8.34 12.14
CA LEU A 9 -5.80 7.57 12.79
C LEU A 9 -4.93 6.82 11.76
N ALA A 10 -5.54 6.22 10.73
CA ALA A 10 -4.81 5.54 9.67
C ALA A 10 -3.87 6.50 8.93
N SER A 11 -4.35 7.70 8.58
CA SER A 11 -3.55 8.72 7.90
C SER A 11 -2.40 9.24 8.77
N GLN A 12 -2.62 9.37 10.09
CA GLN A 12 -1.58 9.75 11.05
C GLN A 12 -0.54 8.66 11.22
N LEU A 13 -0.94 7.39 11.27
CA LEU A 13 0.00 6.28 11.35
C LEU A 13 0.81 6.13 10.06
N ASP A 14 0.20 6.29 8.90
CA ASP A 14 0.89 6.28 7.60
C ASP A 14 2.00 7.32 7.55
N SER A 15 1.72 8.56 7.98
CA SER A 15 2.75 9.61 8.00
C SER A 15 3.88 9.30 8.97
N LEU A 16 3.59 8.75 10.15
CA LEU A 16 4.60 8.37 11.13
C LEU A 16 5.45 7.19 10.67
N PHE A 17 4.86 6.19 9.99
CA PHE A 17 5.62 5.09 9.39
C PHE A 17 6.50 5.56 8.24
N GLN A 18 6.04 6.54 7.45
CA GLN A 18 6.86 7.13 6.40
C GLN A 18 8.10 7.80 6.99
N VAL A 19 7.95 8.55 8.08
CA VAL A 19 9.07 9.15 8.82
C VAL A 19 10.04 8.05 9.29
N LEU A 20 9.54 6.95 9.87
CA LEU A 20 10.43 5.85 10.29
C LEU A 20 11.24 5.27 9.13
N VAL A 21 10.64 5.09 7.96
CA VAL A 21 11.35 4.56 6.78
C VAL A 21 12.42 5.53 6.30
N GLU A 22 12.08 6.80 6.12
CA GLU A 22 13.01 7.83 5.63
C GLU A 22 14.18 8.03 6.60
N GLU A 23 13.87 8.24 7.88
CA GLU A 23 14.88 8.50 8.90
C GLU A 23 15.75 7.26 9.18
N SER A 24 15.25 6.04 8.96
CA SER A 24 16.08 4.83 9.09
C SER A 24 17.16 4.74 8.00
N GLN A 25 16.88 5.24 6.79
CA GLN A 25 17.87 5.30 5.72
C GLN A 25 18.92 6.36 6.01
N ASP A 26 18.49 7.54 6.48
CA ASP A 26 19.38 8.61 6.91
C ASP A 26 20.26 8.16 8.09
N LEU A 27 19.66 7.50 9.09
CA LEU A 27 20.38 6.94 10.23
C LEU A 27 21.44 5.92 9.79
N TYR A 28 21.10 5.03 8.86
CA TYR A 28 22.07 4.09 8.31
C TYR A 28 23.23 4.82 7.63
N HIS A 29 22.94 5.88 6.87
CA HIS A 29 23.97 6.69 6.22
C HIS A 29 24.90 7.38 7.23
N ASP A 30 24.31 8.02 8.25
CA ASP A 30 25.03 8.69 9.34
C ASP A 30 25.95 7.71 10.07
N LEU A 31 25.45 6.53 10.43
CA LEU A 31 26.22 5.49 11.11
C LEU A 31 27.38 4.99 10.24
N VAL A 32 27.17 4.80 8.94
CA VAL A 32 28.23 4.39 8.01
C VAL A 32 29.31 5.45 7.91
N LEU A 33 28.94 6.74 7.88
CA LEU A 33 29.89 7.84 7.84
C LEU A 33 30.71 7.93 9.13
N ILE A 34 30.06 7.82 10.28
CA ILE A 34 30.73 7.85 11.59
C ILE A 34 31.71 6.70 11.73
N CYS A 35 31.28 5.47 11.42
CA CYS A 35 32.16 4.29 11.47
C CYS A 35 33.38 4.43 10.53
N LYS A 36 33.20 5.03 9.34
CA LYS A 36 34.28 5.20 8.36
C LYS A 36 35.23 6.37 8.65
N ASN A 37 34.71 7.48 9.15
CA ASN A 37 35.47 8.72 9.31
C ASN A 37 36.13 8.82 10.68
N GLU A 38 35.48 8.30 11.72
CA GLU A 38 35.95 8.42 13.11
C GLU A 38 36.63 7.14 13.63
N ASN A 39 36.71 6.08 12.79
CA ASN A 39 37.20 4.75 13.19
C ASN A 39 36.55 4.23 14.48
N ILE A 40 35.27 4.58 14.69
CA ILE A 40 34.50 4.12 15.84
C ILE A 40 34.03 2.69 15.54
N GLU A 41 34.51 1.73 16.32
CA GLU A 41 33.92 0.39 16.38
C GLU A 41 32.81 0.38 17.43
N LEU A 42 31.59 0.06 17.00
CA LEU A 42 30.47 -0.16 17.92
C LEU A 42 30.63 -1.54 18.56
N GLU A 43 31.18 -1.59 19.78
CA GLU A 43 31.51 -2.85 20.47
C GLU A 43 30.27 -3.55 21.04
N ASN A 44 29.19 -2.80 21.28
CA ASN A 44 27.94 -3.33 21.82
C ASN A 44 26.71 -2.50 21.42
N SER A 45 25.53 -3.09 21.64
CA SER A 45 24.24 -2.47 21.35
C SER A 45 23.98 -1.21 22.18
N GLN A 46 24.54 -1.09 23.38
CA GLN A 46 24.36 0.09 24.25
C GLN A 46 24.99 1.34 23.60
N GLN A 47 26.21 1.21 23.09
CA GLN A 47 26.91 2.29 22.38
C GLN A 47 26.17 2.70 21.11
N ALA A 48 25.65 1.73 20.37
CA ALA A 48 24.84 2.00 19.18
C ALA A 48 23.58 2.80 19.54
N VAL A 49 22.90 2.44 20.64
CA VAL A 49 21.72 3.15 21.12
C VAL A 49 22.03 4.59 21.54
N GLU A 50 23.12 4.83 22.29
CA GLU A 50 23.52 6.19 22.66
C GLU A 50 23.88 7.04 21.44
N LEU A 51 24.55 6.45 20.45
CA LEU A 51 24.87 7.13 19.20
C LEU A 51 23.59 7.50 18.41
N ILE A 52 22.64 6.56 18.31
CA ILE A 52 21.33 6.81 17.69
C ILE A 52 20.59 7.94 18.40
N LYS A 53 20.62 7.98 19.74
CA LYS A 53 19.98 9.05 20.52
C LYS A 53 20.56 10.43 20.24
N GLU A 54 21.82 10.53 19.85
CA GLU A 54 22.46 11.82 19.54
C GLU A 54 22.22 12.28 18.11
N LEU A 55 22.07 11.34 17.18
CA LEU A 55 21.86 11.62 15.76
C LEU A 55 20.50 12.29 15.49
N PRO A 56 20.44 13.28 14.59
CA PRO A 56 19.17 13.92 14.21
C PRO A 56 18.14 12.94 13.65
N SER A 57 18.60 11.96 12.88
CA SER A 57 17.79 10.87 12.32
C SER A 57 17.24 9.95 13.41
N GLY A 58 18.09 9.53 14.35
CA GLY A 58 17.67 8.72 15.49
C GLY A 58 16.70 9.44 16.44
N LYS A 59 16.90 10.75 16.71
CA LYS A 59 15.94 11.57 17.46
C LYS A 59 14.56 11.61 16.80
N ARG A 60 14.51 11.75 15.47
CA ARG A 60 13.25 11.76 14.71
C ARG A 60 12.56 10.39 14.72
N ILE A 61 13.32 9.29 14.62
CA ILE A 61 12.80 7.93 14.79
C ILE A 61 12.18 7.73 16.17
N LEU A 62 12.89 8.13 17.24
CA LEU A 62 12.42 7.98 18.62
C LEU A 62 11.14 8.79 18.86
N GLN A 63 11.07 10.00 18.30
CA GLN A 63 9.86 10.83 18.35
C GLN A 63 8.69 10.17 17.61
N ALA A 64 8.91 9.68 16.38
CA ALA A 64 7.88 9.00 15.61
C ALA A 64 7.34 7.76 16.35
N CYS A 65 8.22 6.98 16.99
CA CYS A 65 7.82 5.87 17.85
C CYS A 65 6.93 6.34 19.02
N SER A 66 7.32 7.40 19.73
CA SER A 66 6.54 7.99 20.82
C SER A 66 5.15 8.44 20.36
N ASP A 67 5.08 9.06 19.18
CA ASP A 67 3.83 9.56 18.61
C ASP A 67 2.91 8.41 18.17
N ILE A 68 3.48 7.31 17.63
CA ILE A 68 2.73 6.08 17.32
C ILE A 68 2.13 5.47 18.60
N PHE A 69 2.93 5.30 19.65
CA PHE A 69 2.45 4.74 20.91
C PHE A 69 1.33 5.59 21.54
N SER A 70 1.49 6.91 21.48
CA SER A 70 0.48 7.87 21.94
C SER A 70 -0.81 7.78 21.11
N SER A 71 -0.69 7.67 19.79
CA SER A 71 -1.82 7.54 18.85
C SER A 71 -2.58 6.23 19.03
N LEU A 72 -1.88 5.16 19.36
CA LEU A 72 -2.46 3.84 19.65
C LEU A 72 -3.06 3.72 21.06
N ARG A 73 -2.96 4.77 21.90
CA ARG A 73 -3.39 4.76 23.32
C ARG A 73 -2.82 3.56 24.09
N VAL A 74 -1.61 3.13 23.75
CA VAL A 74 -0.88 2.17 24.56
C VAL A 74 -0.45 2.92 25.83
N PRO A 75 -0.73 2.40 27.04
CA PRO A 75 -0.38 3.10 28.27
C PRO A 75 1.12 3.39 28.30
N ALA A 76 1.47 4.68 28.39
CA ALA A 76 2.85 5.18 28.39
C ALA A 76 3.70 4.67 29.57
N ASP A 77 3.07 4.08 30.59
CA ASP A 77 3.73 3.45 31.73
C ASP A 77 4.57 2.21 31.36
N ASP A 78 4.37 1.63 30.17
CA ASP A 78 5.23 0.56 29.65
C ASP A 78 6.54 1.09 29.04
N LEU A 79 6.62 2.39 28.69
CA LEU A 79 7.79 3.00 28.02
C LEU A 79 8.79 3.68 28.96
N ASN A 80 8.35 4.06 30.15
CA ASN A 80 9.16 4.75 31.16
C ASN A 80 9.67 3.84 32.28
N ARG A 81 9.47 2.52 32.18
CA ARG A 81 10.17 1.59 33.07
C ARG A 81 11.63 1.56 32.64
N GLU A 82 12.53 1.86 33.58
CA GLU A 82 13.99 1.79 33.45
C GLU A 82 14.52 0.40 32.97
N ASP A 83 13.64 -0.58 32.75
CA ASP A 83 13.88 -1.95 32.31
C ASP A 83 13.23 -2.31 30.95
N LEU A 84 12.94 -1.36 30.06
CA LEU A 84 12.61 -1.72 28.68
C LEU A 84 13.86 -2.26 27.98
N SER A 85 14.04 -3.58 28.02
CA SER A 85 15.03 -4.22 27.17
C SER A 85 14.67 -3.92 25.70
N PHE A 86 15.70 -3.68 24.90
CA PHE A 86 15.56 -3.44 23.47
C PHE A 86 14.75 -4.55 22.76
N ASP A 87 14.83 -5.78 23.29
CA ASP A 87 14.04 -6.91 22.82
C ASP A 87 12.53 -6.69 22.98
N SER A 88 12.09 -6.06 24.07
CA SER A 88 10.68 -5.75 24.31
C SER A 88 10.16 -4.69 23.32
N LEU A 89 10.99 -3.70 22.99
CA LEU A 89 10.68 -2.70 21.98
C LEU A 89 10.58 -3.32 20.57
N LEU A 90 11.55 -4.19 20.22
CA LEU A 90 11.52 -4.95 18.97
C LEU A 90 10.29 -5.86 18.88
N GLN A 91 9.91 -6.51 19.98
CA GLN A 91 8.73 -7.36 20.02
C GLN A 91 7.43 -6.58 19.80
N LYS A 92 7.32 -5.38 20.38
CA LYS A 92 6.18 -4.48 20.16
C LYS A 92 6.14 -3.98 18.72
N LEU A 93 7.29 -3.62 18.14
CA LEU A 93 7.40 -3.21 16.74
C LEU A 93 7.03 -4.36 15.78
N ASP A 94 7.45 -5.59 16.07
CA ASP A 94 7.10 -6.78 15.28
C ASP A 94 5.60 -7.08 15.35
N GLN A 95 4.98 -6.93 16.52
CA GLN A 95 3.53 -7.05 16.67
C GLN A 95 2.77 -5.99 15.85
N ILE A 96 3.25 -4.75 15.86
CA ILE A 96 2.68 -3.65 15.05
C ILE A 96 2.85 -3.97 13.56
N ALA A 97 4.03 -4.45 13.13
CA ALA A 97 4.28 -4.86 11.76
C ALA A 97 3.36 -6.00 11.32
N HIS A 98 3.09 -6.97 12.20
CA HIS A 98 2.14 -8.06 11.94
C HIS A 98 0.71 -7.57 11.72
N VAL A 99 0.22 -6.67 12.59
CA VAL A 99 -1.12 -6.06 12.44
C VAL A 99 -1.19 -5.26 11.14
N TRP A 100 -0.14 -4.51 10.83
CA TRP A 100 -0.02 -3.74 9.60
C TRP A 100 -0.01 -4.62 8.35
N HIS A 101 0.76 -5.70 8.35
CA HIS A 101 0.81 -6.66 7.26
C HIS A 101 -0.54 -7.32 7.02
N ALA A 102 -1.26 -7.70 8.09
CA ALA A 102 -2.61 -8.27 7.97
C ALA A 102 -3.60 -7.26 7.36
N TYR A 103 -3.55 -6.00 7.79
CA TYR A 103 -4.37 -4.92 7.22
C TYR A 103 -4.05 -4.67 5.73
N ARG A 104 -2.76 -4.62 5.38
CA ARG A 104 -2.30 -4.42 4.00
C ARG A 104 -2.68 -5.58 3.10
N HIS A 105 -2.53 -6.82 3.57
CA HIS A 105 -3.00 -8.01 2.83
C HIS A 105 -4.50 -7.95 2.55
N SER A 106 -5.30 -7.49 3.53
CA SER A 106 -6.73 -7.30 3.33
C SER A 106 -7.03 -6.26 2.25
N LYS A 107 -6.30 -5.15 2.22
CA LYS A 107 -6.44 -4.10 1.19
C LYS A 107 -5.98 -4.56 -0.19
N ASP A 108 -4.88 -5.30 -0.29
CA ASP A 108 -4.37 -5.84 -1.56
C ASP A 108 -5.37 -6.85 -2.17
N ILE A 109 -6.00 -7.67 -1.32
CA ILE A 109 -7.08 -8.58 -1.73
C ILE A 109 -8.30 -7.78 -2.23
N GLU A 110 -8.70 -6.71 -1.54
CA GLU A 110 -9.80 -5.83 -1.95
C GLU A 110 -9.54 -5.19 -3.32
N TYR A 111 -8.32 -4.68 -3.56
CA TYR A 111 -7.92 -4.16 -4.86
C TYR A 111 -7.95 -5.21 -5.96
N ALA A 112 -7.49 -6.44 -5.67
CA ALA A 112 -7.53 -7.55 -6.61
C ALA A 112 -8.97 -7.93 -6.99
N TYR A 113 -9.90 -7.94 -6.03
CA TYR A 113 -11.32 -8.17 -6.30
C TYR A 113 -11.92 -7.07 -7.16
N LYS A 114 -11.58 -5.80 -6.88
CA LYS A 114 -12.07 -4.65 -7.66
C LYS A 114 -11.55 -4.67 -9.10
N ASP A 115 -10.29 -5.05 -9.31
CA ASP A 115 -9.71 -5.23 -10.66
C ASP A 115 -10.39 -6.36 -11.43
N LEU A 116 -10.69 -7.48 -10.76
CA LEU A 116 -11.47 -8.58 -11.35
C LEU A 116 -12.88 -8.14 -11.74
N GLU A 117 -13.60 -7.43 -10.88
CA GLU A 117 -14.94 -6.92 -11.18
C GLU A 117 -14.93 -5.97 -12.39
N MET A 118 -13.92 -5.10 -12.50
CA MET A 118 -13.76 -4.21 -13.66
C MET A 118 -13.52 -5.00 -14.94
N ARG A 119 -12.67 -6.04 -14.91
CA ARG A 119 -12.45 -6.92 -16.07
C ARG A 119 -13.70 -7.67 -16.48
N GLU A 120 -14.51 -8.14 -15.53
CA GLU A 120 -15.78 -8.81 -15.83
C GLU A 120 -16.74 -7.87 -16.56
N LYS A 121 -16.88 -6.63 -16.09
CA LYS A 121 -17.70 -5.60 -16.76
C LYS A 121 -17.18 -5.26 -18.16
N GLU A 122 -15.87 -5.14 -18.35
CA GLU A 122 -15.29 -4.93 -19.67
C GLU A 122 -15.56 -6.09 -20.62
N LEU A 123 -15.50 -7.34 -20.13
CA LEU A 123 -15.79 -8.52 -20.92
C LEU A 123 -17.27 -8.58 -21.32
N GLU A 124 -18.17 -8.22 -20.41
CA GLU A 124 -19.60 -8.13 -20.69
C GLU A 124 -19.88 -7.07 -21.76
N PHE A 125 -19.31 -5.87 -21.62
CA PHE A 125 -19.40 -4.83 -22.64
C PHE A 125 -18.86 -5.28 -24.01
N LYS A 126 -17.73 -5.99 -24.05
CA LYS A 126 -17.18 -6.55 -25.29
C LYS A 126 -18.12 -7.58 -25.93
N LYS A 127 -18.76 -8.45 -25.13
CA LYS A 127 -19.75 -9.42 -25.64
C LYS A 127 -20.96 -8.72 -26.26
N ASP A 128 -21.46 -7.69 -25.61
CA ASP A 128 -22.57 -6.88 -26.14
C ASP A 128 -22.18 -6.18 -27.43
N LEU A 129 -20.98 -5.60 -27.47
CA LEU A 129 -20.44 -4.94 -28.66
C LEU A 129 -20.32 -5.93 -29.83
N PHE A 130 -19.77 -7.13 -29.59
CA PHE A 130 -19.67 -8.16 -30.63
C PHE A 130 -21.04 -8.64 -31.11
N SER A 131 -22.00 -8.79 -30.18
CA SER A 131 -23.37 -9.18 -30.51
C SER A 131 -24.04 -8.14 -31.40
N TRP A 132 -23.89 -6.86 -31.07
CA TRP A 132 -24.37 -5.75 -31.88
C TRP A 132 -23.71 -5.68 -33.26
N GLN A 133 -22.39 -5.86 -33.33
CA GLN A 133 -21.66 -5.90 -34.61
C GLN A 133 -22.14 -7.04 -35.50
N LYS A 134 -22.38 -8.22 -34.92
CA LYS A 134 -22.92 -9.37 -35.62
C LYS A 134 -24.32 -9.08 -36.16
N GLU A 135 -25.21 -8.54 -35.33
CA GLU A 135 -26.56 -8.17 -35.75
C GLU A 135 -26.55 -7.14 -36.89
N LYS A 136 -25.67 -6.13 -36.79
CA LYS A 136 -25.49 -5.14 -37.86
C LYS A 136 -25.04 -5.81 -39.16
N ALA A 137 -24.05 -6.69 -39.11
CA ALA A 137 -23.56 -7.41 -40.29
C ALA A 137 -24.64 -8.32 -40.90
N ASP A 138 -25.41 -9.02 -40.07
CA ASP A 138 -26.51 -9.89 -40.51
C ASP A 138 -27.61 -9.07 -41.21
N ARG A 139 -27.97 -7.90 -40.65
CA ARG A 139 -28.94 -6.97 -41.28
C ARG A 139 -28.42 -6.43 -42.62
N GLU A 140 -27.15 -6.03 -42.70
CA GLU A 140 -26.54 -5.56 -43.96
C GLU A 140 -26.52 -6.67 -45.03
N LEU A 141 -26.19 -7.90 -44.64
CA LEU A 141 -26.21 -9.06 -45.54
C LEU A 141 -27.63 -9.38 -46.02
N ALA A 142 -28.62 -9.34 -45.13
CA ALA A 142 -30.03 -9.53 -45.48
C ALA A 142 -30.50 -8.47 -46.49
N TRP A 143 -30.18 -7.21 -46.25
CA TRP A 143 -30.51 -6.11 -47.16
C TRP A 143 -29.85 -6.28 -48.55
N LYS A 144 -28.56 -6.65 -48.59
CA LYS A 144 -27.86 -6.92 -49.86
C LYS A 144 -28.51 -8.08 -50.64
N ARG A 145 -28.87 -9.17 -49.95
CA ARG A 145 -29.55 -10.33 -50.56
C ARG A 145 -30.91 -9.95 -51.13
N GLU A 146 -31.70 -9.18 -50.39
CA GLU A 146 -33.01 -8.72 -50.84
C GLU A 146 -32.89 -7.81 -52.07
N ARG A 147 -31.93 -6.88 -52.05
CA ARG A 147 -31.64 -6.01 -53.19
C ARG A 147 -31.24 -6.80 -54.43
N TYR A 148 -30.34 -7.77 -54.28
CA TYR A 148 -29.92 -8.64 -55.40
C TYR A 148 -31.10 -9.44 -55.98
N ALA A 149 -31.97 -9.99 -55.12
CA ALA A 149 -33.18 -10.70 -55.57
C ALA A 149 -34.12 -9.79 -56.36
N ARG A 150 -34.33 -8.55 -55.90
CA ARG A 150 -35.15 -7.55 -56.62
C ARG A 150 -34.53 -7.18 -57.98
N GLU A 151 -33.21 -6.97 -58.04
CA GLU A 151 -32.50 -6.64 -59.28
C GLU A 151 -32.55 -7.78 -60.31
N ILE A 152 -32.47 -9.05 -59.89
CA ILE A 152 -32.64 -10.20 -60.80
C ILE A 152 -34.05 -10.26 -61.38
N VAL A 153 -35.07 -10.02 -60.55
CA VAL A 153 -36.48 -10.07 -60.98
C VAL A 153 -36.79 -8.94 -61.97
N THR A 154 -36.20 -7.75 -61.81
CA THR A 154 -36.38 -6.64 -62.73
C THR A 154 -35.61 -6.79 -64.05
N HIS A 155 -34.48 -7.52 -64.08
CA HIS A 155 -33.73 -7.80 -65.31
C HIS A 155 -34.29 -8.97 -66.15
N LYS A 156 -35.22 -9.76 -65.60
CA LYS A 156 -35.89 -10.87 -66.30
C LYS A 156 -37.25 -10.49 -66.93
N ARG A 157 -37.59 -9.20 -66.97
CA ARG A 157 -38.83 -8.68 -67.58
C ARG A 157 -38.53 -7.93 -68.87
#